data_AF-A0A0A9X813-F1
#
_entry.id   AF-A0A0A9X813-F1
#
_cell.length_a   1.000
_cell.length_b   1.000
_cell.length_c   1.000
_cell.angle_alpha   90.00
_cell.angle_beta   90.00
_cell.angle_gamma   90.00
#
_symmetry.space_group_name_H-M   'P 1'
#
loop_
_entity.id
_entity.type
_entity.pdbx_description
1 polymer ?
#
loop_
_entity_poly.entity_id
_entity_poly.type
_entity_poly.pdbx_seq_one_letter_code
_entity_poly.pdbx_strand_id
1 'polypeptide(L)'
;MLVADIKAEGVWESGRAAYFDTRIINADAPSYRGQEWSRISNTAAREKHNKYNRAAEDLRGSFTPLIISCDGVMHREFAVLSRRLAATLTEKWSKPFSQVVSWIRVKLQLAVIRAVSLRIRGA
;
A
#
# COMPACT_ATOMS: atom_id res chain seq x y z
N MET A 1 15.52 -13.27 -1.77
CA MET A 1 16.02 -11.89 -1.84
C MET A 1 14.83 -10.95 -1.73
N LEU A 2 14.89 -9.95 -0.83
CA LEU A 2 13.83 -8.95 -0.71
C LEU A 2 13.95 -7.96 -1.87
N VAL A 3 13.01 -8.00 -2.80
CA VAL A 3 12.85 -7.00 -3.86
C VAL A 3 11.54 -6.28 -3.53
N ALA A 4 11.66 -5.10 -2.94
CA ALA A 4 10.53 -4.26 -2.57
C ALA A 4 10.46 -3.06 -3.52
N ASP A 5 9.24 -2.65 -3.89
CA ASP A 5 9.02 -1.48 -4.73
C ASP A 5 9.52 -0.18 -4.06
N ILE A 6 9.38 -0.10 -2.73
CA ILE A 6 9.72 1.09 -1.95
C ILE A 6 10.46 0.68 -0.68
N LYS A 7 11.52 1.41 -0.35
CA LYS A 7 12.22 1.37 0.93
C LYS A 7 12.24 2.78 1.54
N ALA A 8 11.85 2.90 2.80
CA ALA A 8 11.95 4.15 3.55
C ALA A 8 12.36 3.87 5.00
N GLU A 9 13.10 4.79 5.62
CA GLU A 9 13.57 4.65 7.01
C GLU A 9 12.69 5.45 7.96
N GLY A 10 12.56 4.98 9.20
CA GLY A 10 11.84 5.73 10.24
C GLY A 10 10.31 5.68 10.10
N VAL A 11 9.77 4.91 9.14
CA VAL A 11 8.32 4.91 8.89
C VAL A 11 7.56 4.31 10.06
N TRP A 12 7.96 3.15 10.57
CA TRP A 12 7.29 2.50 11.70
C TRP A 12 8.05 2.70 13.02
N GLU A 13 9.36 2.49 12.96
CA GLU A 13 10.30 2.63 14.08
C GLU A 13 11.47 3.53 13.63
N SER A 14 11.89 4.46 14.49
CA SER A 14 13.00 5.38 14.19
C SER A 14 14.28 4.60 13.89
N GLY A 15 15.01 4.99 12.85
CA GLY A 15 16.26 4.33 12.43
C GLY A 15 16.09 2.94 11.81
N ARG A 16 14.86 2.44 11.67
CA ARG A 16 14.57 1.12 11.07
C ARG A 16 14.05 1.25 9.65
N ALA A 17 14.52 0.39 8.75
CA ALA A 17 14.03 0.33 7.38
C ALA A 17 12.63 -0.32 7.31
N ALA A 18 11.74 0.30 6.57
CA ALA A 18 10.44 -0.22 6.19
C ALA A 18 10.40 -0.48 4.68
N TYR A 19 9.99 -1.68 4.33
CA TYR A 19 9.88 -2.16 2.95
C TYR A 19 8.42 -2.29 2.58
N PHE A 20 8.08 -1.84 1.37
CA PHE A 20 6.73 -1.85 0.86
C PHE A 20 6.69 -2.45 -0.54
N ASP A 21 5.66 -3.23 -0.81
CA ASP A 21 5.46 -3.88 -2.10
C ASP A 21 3.98 -3.75 -2.49
N THR A 22 3.73 -3.19 -3.67
CA THR A 22 2.39 -2.76 -4.13
C THR A 22 1.68 -3.87 -4.88
N ARG A 23 0.36 -3.98 -4.72
CA ARG A 23 -0.48 -4.84 -5.57
C ARG A 23 -1.84 -4.19 -5.78
N ILE A 24 -2.13 -3.91 -7.05
CA ILE A 24 -3.44 -3.43 -7.50
C ILE A 24 -4.27 -4.64 -7.94
N ILE A 25 -5.48 -4.78 -7.42
CA ILE A 25 -6.36 -5.93 -7.65
C ILE A 25 -7.65 -5.46 -8.34
N ASN A 26 -8.00 -6.11 -9.44
CA ASN A 26 -9.36 -6.03 -9.97
C ASN A 26 -10.26 -6.94 -9.13
N ALA A 27 -11.01 -6.35 -8.19
CA ALA A 27 -11.88 -7.12 -7.29
C ALA A 27 -13.07 -7.77 -8.02
N ASP A 28 -13.45 -7.23 -9.19
CA ASP A 28 -14.56 -7.72 -10.03
C ASP A 28 -14.13 -8.81 -11.01
N ALA A 29 -12.86 -9.25 -10.98
CA ALA A 29 -12.39 -10.30 -11.88
C ALA A 29 -13.18 -11.61 -11.66
N PRO A 30 -13.47 -12.39 -12.72
CA PRO A 30 -14.24 -13.64 -12.60
C PRO A 30 -13.66 -14.65 -11.60
N SER A 31 -12.33 -14.65 -11.41
CA SER A 31 -11.63 -15.50 -10.43
C SER A 31 -11.98 -15.18 -8.97
N TYR A 32 -12.50 -13.99 -8.69
CA TYR A 32 -12.90 -13.55 -7.36
C TYR A 32 -14.42 -13.55 -7.15
N ARG A 33 -15.19 -14.07 -8.12
CA ARG A 33 -16.66 -14.12 -8.03
C ARG A 33 -17.11 -14.75 -6.71
N GLY A 34 -18.02 -14.08 -6.01
CA GLY A 34 -18.56 -14.52 -4.72
C GLY A 34 -17.64 -14.30 -3.52
N GLN A 35 -16.53 -13.58 -3.68
CA GLN A 35 -15.64 -13.22 -2.58
C GLN A 35 -15.75 -11.73 -2.23
N GLU A 36 -15.87 -11.43 -0.95
CA GLU A 36 -15.81 -10.08 -0.42
C GLU A 36 -14.40 -9.48 -0.58
N TRP A 37 -14.33 -8.15 -0.79
CA TRP A 37 -13.06 -7.42 -0.85
C TRP A 37 -12.13 -7.71 0.33
N SER A 38 -12.69 -7.82 1.53
CA SER A 38 -11.94 -8.14 2.75
C SER A 38 -11.20 -9.48 2.64
N ARG A 39 -11.85 -10.51 2.08
CA ARG A 39 -11.25 -11.83 1.86
C ARG A 39 -10.16 -11.80 0.79
N ILE A 40 -10.44 -11.13 -0.33
CA ILE A 40 -9.50 -11.00 -1.45
C ILE A 40 -8.23 -10.27 -0.99
N SER A 41 -8.40 -9.11 -0.38
CA SER A 41 -7.28 -8.27 0.07
C SER A 41 -6.47 -8.90 1.21
N ASN A 42 -7.13 -9.58 2.17
CA ASN A 42 -6.42 -10.32 3.22
C ASN A 42 -5.61 -11.49 2.67
N THR A 43 -6.14 -12.20 1.68
CA THR A 43 -5.40 -13.30 1.03
C THR A 43 -4.16 -12.75 0.33
N ALA A 44 -4.31 -11.67 -0.43
CA ALA A 44 -3.20 -11.01 -1.12
C ALA A 44 -2.13 -10.45 -0.16
N ALA A 45 -2.55 -9.86 0.96
CA ALA A 45 -1.63 -9.39 2.00
C ALA A 45 -0.86 -10.56 2.63
N ARG A 46 -1.55 -11.66 2.98
CA ARG A 46 -0.94 -12.87 3.54
C ARG A 46 0.10 -13.47 2.60
N GLU A 47 -0.19 -13.56 1.30
CA GLU A 47 0.78 -14.04 0.31
C GLU A 47 2.06 -13.18 0.28
N LYS A 48 1.92 -11.85 0.33
CA LYS A 48 3.09 -10.96 0.39
C LYS A 48 3.86 -11.12 1.71
N HIS A 49 3.17 -11.21 2.85
CA HIS A 49 3.83 -11.48 4.13
C HIS A 49 4.62 -12.77 4.13
N ASN A 50 4.02 -13.86 3.64
CA ASN A 50 4.69 -15.16 3.52
C ASN A 50 5.95 -15.06 2.65
N LYS A 51 5.92 -14.22 1.62
CA LYS A 51 7.05 -14.02 0.70
C LYS A 51 8.18 -13.17 1.30
N TYR A 52 7.85 -12.12 2.06
CA TYR A 52 8.80 -11.04 2.37
C TYR A 52 9.13 -10.83 3.85
N ASN A 53 8.29 -11.28 4.79
CA ASN A 53 8.50 -11.00 6.22
C ASN A 53 9.86 -11.48 6.71
N ARG A 54 10.20 -12.75 6.46
CA ARG A 54 11.49 -13.32 6.89
C ARG A 54 12.68 -12.52 6.35
N ALA A 55 12.65 -12.18 5.06
CA ALA A 55 13.74 -11.41 4.44
C ALA A 55 13.82 -9.96 4.98
N ALA A 56 12.69 -9.34 5.32
CA ALA A 56 12.68 -8.03 5.98
C ALA A 56 13.22 -8.12 7.41
N GLU A 57 12.85 -9.16 8.16
CA GLU A 57 13.34 -9.43 9.52
C GLU A 57 14.85 -9.69 9.54
N ASP A 58 15.38 -10.49 8.60
CA ASP A 58 16.82 -10.75 8.45
C ASP A 58 17.61 -9.44 8.23
N LEU A 59 16.99 -8.46 7.57
CA LEU A 59 17.54 -7.11 7.34
C LEU A 59 17.24 -6.13 8.50
N ARG A 60 16.75 -6.63 9.64
CA ARG A 60 16.27 -5.84 10.78
C ARG A 60 15.27 -4.76 10.38
N GLY A 61 14.50 -4.99 9.33
CA GLY A 61 13.45 -4.10 8.84
C GLY A 61 12.05 -4.60 9.16
N SER A 62 11.06 -3.87 8.67
CA SER A 62 9.64 -4.23 8.70
C SER A 62 9.10 -4.29 7.27
N PHE A 63 8.15 -5.17 7.02
CA PHE A 63 7.46 -5.26 5.73
C PHE A 63 5.98 -4.85 5.86
N THR A 64 5.48 -4.07 4.90
CA THR A 64 4.05 -3.71 4.82
C THR A 64 3.54 -3.86 3.38
N PRO A 65 2.55 -4.72 3.12
CA PRO A 65 1.95 -4.86 1.81
C PRO A 65 1.03 -3.67 1.47
N LEU A 66 1.22 -3.07 0.29
CA LEU A 66 0.35 -1.99 -0.20
C LEU A 66 -0.69 -2.56 -1.16
N ILE A 67 -1.77 -3.11 -0.60
CA ILE A 67 -2.86 -3.72 -1.36
C ILE A 67 -3.98 -2.70 -1.58
N ILE A 68 -4.41 -2.52 -2.83
CA ILE A 68 -5.48 -1.60 -3.21
C ILE A 68 -6.29 -2.17 -4.38
N SER A 69 -7.59 -1.92 -4.45
CA SER A 69 -8.40 -2.29 -5.61
C SER A 69 -8.20 -1.32 -6.78
N CYS A 70 -8.61 -1.71 -7.98
CA CYS A 70 -8.68 -0.79 -9.14
C CYS A 70 -9.55 0.45 -8.85
N ASP A 71 -10.58 0.30 -8.01
CA ASP A 71 -11.48 1.39 -7.59
C ASP A 71 -10.95 2.20 -6.39
N GLY A 72 -9.74 1.90 -5.92
CA GLY A 72 -9.08 2.66 -4.86
C GLY A 72 -9.42 2.22 -3.43
N VAL A 73 -10.08 1.07 -3.24
CA VAL A 73 -10.36 0.53 -1.90
C VAL A 73 -9.08 -0.07 -1.34
N MET A 74 -8.59 0.47 -0.22
CA MET A 74 -7.33 0.04 0.41
C MET A 74 -7.55 -1.15 1.34
N HIS A 75 -6.54 -2.01 1.45
CA HIS A 75 -6.40 -2.93 2.59
C HIS A 75 -6.06 -2.16 3.87
N ARG A 76 -6.35 -2.75 5.04
CA ARG A 76 -6.18 -2.12 6.34
C ARG A 76 -4.75 -1.62 6.59
N GLU A 77 -3.74 -2.36 6.17
CA GLU A 77 -2.33 -1.99 6.43
C GLU A 77 -1.91 -0.79 5.60
N PHE A 78 -2.34 -0.73 4.33
CA PHE A 78 -2.13 0.44 3.49
C PHE A 78 -2.92 1.65 4.03
N ALA A 79 -4.13 1.45 4.55
CA ALA A 79 -4.91 2.52 5.18
C ALA A 79 -4.22 3.08 6.45
N VAL A 80 -3.60 2.22 7.26
CA VAL A 80 -2.80 2.63 8.43
C VAL A 80 -1.59 3.44 8.00
N LEU A 81 -0.84 2.98 6.98
CA LEU A 81 0.27 3.75 6.42
C LEU A 81 -0.18 5.12 5.90
N SER A 82 -1.29 5.17 5.15
CA SER A 82 -1.84 6.42 4.62
C SER A 82 -2.18 7.42 5.72
N ARG A 83 -2.78 6.99 6.83
CA ARG A 83 -3.06 7.85 8.00
C ARG A 83 -1.77 8.33 8.68
N ARG A 84 -0.77 7.46 8.82
CA ARG A 84 0.52 7.83 9.41
C ARG A 84 1.29 8.84 8.55
N LEU A 85 1.27 8.66 7.23
CA LEU A 85 1.80 9.64 6.28
C LEU A 85 1.07 10.97 6.40
N ALA A 86 -0.26 10.95 6.52
CA ALA A 86 -1.04 12.17 6.71
C ALA A 86 -0.64 12.92 7.99
N ALA A 87 -0.46 12.22 9.11
CA ALA A 87 -0.03 12.83 10.37
C ALA A 87 1.36 13.49 10.23
N THR A 88 2.32 12.74 9.67
CA THR A 88 3.69 13.24 9.46
C THR A 88 3.72 14.47 8.54
N LEU A 89 2.94 14.45 7.45
CA LEU A 89 2.89 15.56 6.50
C LEU A 89 2.12 16.77 7.04
N THR A 90 1.13 16.56 7.91
CA THR A 90 0.39 17.63 8.61
C THR A 90 1.36 18.46 9.44
N GLU A 91 2.21 17.81 10.24
CA GLU A 91 3.24 18.47 11.04
C GLU A 91 4.26 19.18 10.13
N LYS A 92 4.80 18.47 9.14
CA LYS A 92 5.83 18.99 8.24
C LYS A 92 5.38 20.21 7.42
N TRP A 93 4.13 20.23 6.97
CA TRP A 93 3.61 21.28 6.09
C TRP A 93 2.82 22.35 6.84
N SER A 94 2.59 22.16 8.14
CA SER A 94 1.73 23.03 8.96
C SER A 94 0.36 23.27 8.30
N LYS A 95 -0.27 22.19 7.81
CA LYS A 95 -1.59 22.21 7.16
C LYS A 95 -2.60 21.38 7.97
N PRO A 96 -3.91 21.66 7.89
CA PRO A 96 -4.93 20.85 8.55
C PRO A 96 -4.90 19.39 8.09
N PHE A 97 -5.06 18.45 9.02
CA PHE A 97 -5.02 17.01 8.73
C PHE A 97 -6.02 16.58 7.64
N SER A 98 -7.23 17.15 7.66
CA SER A 98 -8.26 16.88 6.64
C SER A 98 -7.82 17.27 5.23
N GLN A 99 -7.11 18.40 5.08
CA GLN A 99 -6.56 18.85 3.80
C GLN A 99 -5.48 17.88 3.30
N VAL A 100 -4.58 17.46 4.18
CA VAL A 100 -3.49 16.53 3.85
C VAL A 100 -4.03 15.14 3.49
N VAL A 101 -5.00 14.61 4.24
CA VAL A 101 -5.67 13.35 3.91
C VAL A 101 -6.34 13.42 2.54
N SER A 102 -7.07 14.50 2.26
CA SER A 102 -7.70 14.71 0.95
C SER A 102 -6.65 14.72 -0.17
N TRP A 103 -5.56 15.46 0.02
CA TRP A 103 -4.45 15.51 -0.92
C TRP A 103 -3.81 14.13 -1.17
N ILE A 104 -3.55 13.34 -0.12
CA ILE A 104 -3.01 11.97 -0.24
C ILE A 104 -3.97 11.08 -1.02
N ARG A 105 -5.28 11.13 -0.71
CA ARG A 105 -6.30 10.32 -1.40
C ARG A 105 -6.33 10.62 -2.89
N VAL A 106 -6.32 11.89 -3.28
CA VAL A 106 -6.28 12.31 -4.69
C VAL A 106 -5.01 11.79 -5.37
N LYS A 107 -3.84 11.92 -4.74
CA LYS A 107 -2.57 11.42 -5.29
C LYS A 107 -2.58 9.91 -5.48
N LEU A 108 -3.10 9.15 -4.51
CA LEU A 108 -3.22 7.70 -4.59
C LEU A 108 -4.21 7.27 -5.67
N GLN A 109 -5.38 7.92 -5.78
CA GLN A 109 -6.35 7.62 -6.84
C GLN A 109 -5.76 7.88 -8.23
N LEU A 110 -5.08 9.01 -8.44
CA LEU A 110 -4.41 9.30 -9.70
C LEU A 110 -3.31 8.27 -10.03
N ALA A 111 -2.57 7.80 -9.01
CA ALA A 111 -1.56 6.76 -9.19
C ALA A 111 -2.20 5.41 -9.60
N VAL A 112 -3.31 5.02 -8.98
CA VAL A 112 -4.07 3.81 -9.34
C VAL A 112 -4.60 3.91 -10.77
N ILE A 113 -5.26 5.02 -11.13
CA ILE A 113 -5.78 5.23 -12.50
C ILE A 113 -4.67 5.10 -13.53
N ARG A 114 -3.49 5.71 -13.27
CA ARG A 114 -2.33 5.61 -14.16
C ARG A 114 -1.84 4.17 -14.29
N ALA A 115 -1.70 3.45 -13.18
CA ALA A 115 -1.23 2.08 -13.18
C ALA A 115 -2.21 1.13 -13.89
N VAL A 116 -3.51 1.29 -13.69
CA VAL A 116 -4.56 0.53 -14.39
C VAL A 116 -4.54 0.86 -15.90
N SER A 117 -4.48 2.15 -16.25
CA SER A 117 -4.45 2.61 -17.64
C SER A 117 -3.20 2.14 -18.40
N LEU A 118 -2.03 2.11 -17.76
CA LEU A 118 -0.81 1.56 -18.35
C LEU A 118 -0.97 0.07 -18.67
N ARG A 119 -1.61 -0.69 -17.77
CA ARG A 119 -1.82 -2.12 -17.96
C ARG A 119 -2.82 -2.44 -19.09
N ILE A 120 -3.78 -1.54 -19.39
CA ILE A 120 -4.72 -1.70 -20.51
C ILE A 120 -4.03 -1.42 -21.86
N ARG A 121 -3.08 -0.49 -21.90
CA ARG A 121 -2.43 -0.06 -23.15
C ARG A 121 -1.41 -1.06 -23.72
N GLY A 122 -1.26 -2.23 -23.10
CA GLY A 122 -0.21 -3.18 -23.41
C GLY A 122 1.07 -2.80 -22.69
N ALA A 123 1.61 -3.73 -21.91
CA ALA A 123 2.97 -3.63 -21.39
C ALA A 123 3.99 -3.67 -22.54
#